data_AF-A0A257GIF9-F1
#
_entry.id   AF-A0A257GIF9-F1
#
_cell.length_a   1.000
_cell.length_b   1.000
_cell.length_c   1.000
_cell.angle_alpha   90.00
_cell.angle_beta   90.00
_cell.angle_gamma   90.00
#
_symmetry.space_group_name_H-M   'P 1'
#
loop_
_entity.id
_entity.type
_entity.pdbx_description
1 polymer ?
#
loop_
_entity_poly.entity_id
_entity_poly.type
_entity_poly.pdbx_seq_one_letter_code
_entity_poly.pdbx_strand_id
1 'polypeptide(L)'
;MTAYLGHALRQFSHAEPERCERILTLAKNRLTEFSDKDGSKDRLQECLGGWAAQLQAGQDRSMGRAWIEEWAADPQRFQGALNAYSSFLRGTFFRRYAADAEQGDRAMCERAQDGLKAILGSALAISAKEHTVLLSTATHEEKKAAGARYRAAEHVIHHAMNQLYFGAGARAEDRDDGPGLNNPNTKSRFLTDYAAILGLIQQSREPATLHCLIELYEYLIPGDPEAVFTAIHAMLTGVGAEEGYQYEDLGNSAVVKVVKRYIADHRGIFEDSKRRAMLVEILQLFSEVGWTDALRLLYDLPDILR
;
A
#
# COMPACT_ATOMS: atom_id res chain seq x y z
N MET A 1 -20.31 7.64 -22.26
CA MET A 1 -19.45 7.29 -23.41
C MET A 1 -18.21 6.49 -22.98
N THR A 2 -17.44 6.96 -21.99
CA THR A 2 -16.29 6.24 -21.38
C THR A 2 -16.64 4.87 -20.78
N ALA A 3 -17.77 4.73 -20.08
CA ALA A 3 -18.21 3.43 -19.54
C ALA A 3 -18.59 2.39 -20.62
N TYR A 4 -19.19 2.84 -21.72
CA TYR A 4 -19.53 1.99 -22.87
C TYR A 4 -18.28 1.54 -23.64
N LEU A 5 -17.31 2.44 -23.81
CA LEU A 5 -16.00 2.10 -24.40
C LEU A 5 -15.24 1.11 -23.51
N GLY A 6 -15.25 1.31 -22.18
CA GLY A 6 -14.63 0.37 -21.24
C GLY A 6 -15.24 -1.03 -21.29
N HIS A 7 -16.58 -1.14 -21.41
CA HIS A 7 -17.25 -2.44 -21.51
C HIS A 7 -16.99 -3.13 -22.86
N ALA A 8 -17.13 -2.41 -23.98
CA ALA A 8 -16.88 -2.95 -25.30
C ALA A 8 -15.42 -3.39 -25.49
N LEU A 9 -14.47 -2.60 -24.98
CA LEU A 9 -13.05 -2.97 -25.03
C LEU A 9 -12.74 -4.17 -24.12
N ARG A 10 -13.48 -4.37 -23.02
CA ARG A 10 -13.30 -5.54 -22.14
C ARG A 10 -13.79 -6.81 -22.83
N GLN A 11 -14.91 -6.74 -23.55
CA GLN A 11 -15.36 -7.85 -24.39
C GLN A 11 -14.35 -8.13 -25.51
N PHE A 12 -13.83 -7.08 -26.16
CA PHE A 12 -12.80 -7.21 -27.18
C PHE A 12 -11.50 -7.84 -26.65
N SER A 13 -11.05 -7.46 -25.46
CA SER A 13 -9.85 -8.04 -24.86
C SER A 13 -10.01 -9.52 -24.52
N HIS A 14 -11.25 -10.02 -24.33
CA HIS A 14 -11.51 -11.46 -24.14
C HIS A 14 -11.70 -12.20 -25.47
N ALA A 15 -12.33 -11.55 -26.46
CA ALA A 15 -12.63 -12.17 -27.76
C ALA A 15 -11.41 -12.24 -28.69
N GLU A 16 -10.59 -11.18 -28.75
CA GLU A 16 -9.42 -11.08 -29.62
C GLU A 16 -8.18 -10.58 -28.84
N PRO A 17 -7.70 -11.35 -27.84
CA PRO A 17 -6.71 -10.85 -26.89
C PRO A 17 -5.37 -10.48 -27.56
N GLU A 18 -4.90 -11.25 -28.55
CA GLU A 18 -3.67 -10.92 -29.28
C GLU A 18 -3.79 -9.63 -30.11
N ARG A 19 -4.97 -9.37 -30.69
CA ARG A 19 -5.19 -8.13 -31.45
C ARG A 19 -5.28 -6.94 -30.49
N CYS A 20 -5.90 -7.13 -29.34
CA CYS A 20 -5.91 -6.14 -28.26
C CYS A 20 -4.48 -5.80 -27.84
N GLU A 21 -3.64 -6.80 -27.57
CA GLU A 21 -2.22 -6.61 -27.23
C GLU A 21 -1.44 -5.84 -28.30
N ARG A 22 -1.63 -6.16 -29.59
CA ARG A 22 -1.00 -5.41 -30.70
C ARG A 22 -1.41 -3.93 -30.72
N ILE A 23 -2.70 -3.65 -30.55
CA ILE A 23 -3.22 -2.26 -30.54
C ILE A 23 -2.68 -1.49 -29.34
N LEU A 24 -2.70 -2.11 -28.15
CA LEU A 24 -2.17 -1.50 -26.94
C LEU A 24 -0.66 -1.25 -27.06
N THR A 25 0.09 -2.19 -27.63
CA THR A 25 1.53 -2.02 -27.89
C THR A 25 1.81 -0.86 -28.84
N LEU A 26 1.02 -0.73 -29.92
CA LEU A 26 1.12 0.42 -30.82
C LEU A 26 0.87 1.74 -30.07
N ALA A 27 -0.13 1.77 -29.19
CA ALA A 27 -0.43 2.95 -28.38
C ALA A 27 0.70 3.26 -27.38
N LYS A 28 1.24 2.25 -26.69
CA LYS A 28 2.39 2.38 -25.77
C LYS A 28 3.62 2.95 -26.49
N ASN A 29 3.93 2.49 -27.71
CA ASN A 29 5.07 2.97 -28.47
C ASN A 29 4.96 4.45 -28.88
N ARG A 30 3.76 5.04 -28.80
CA ARG A 30 3.50 6.46 -29.10
C ARG A 30 3.36 7.31 -27.84
N LEU A 31 3.66 6.77 -26.66
CA LEU A 31 3.57 7.51 -25.38
C LEU A 31 4.29 8.87 -25.43
N THR A 32 5.46 8.94 -26.06
CA THR A 32 6.22 10.20 -26.19
C THR A 32 5.55 11.24 -27.10
N GLU A 33 4.70 10.81 -28.03
CA GLU A 33 3.93 11.70 -28.92
C GLU A 33 2.72 12.32 -28.20
N PHE A 34 2.21 11.65 -27.17
CA PHE A 34 1.01 12.03 -26.41
C PHE A 34 1.30 12.46 -24.97
N SER A 35 2.57 12.55 -24.58
CA SER A 35 2.96 13.12 -23.28
C SER A 35 2.55 14.59 -23.27
N ASP A 36 1.50 14.91 -22.50
CA ASP A 36 0.97 16.26 -22.41
C ASP A 36 2.04 17.22 -21.89
N LYS A 37 2.32 18.28 -22.66
CA LYS A 37 3.32 19.31 -22.32
C LYS A 37 2.86 20.27 -21.22
N ASP A 38 1.56 20.27 -20.90
CA ASP A 38 0.90 21.29 -20.07
C ASP A 38 0.24 20.75 -18.78
N GLY A 39 0.74 19.65 -18.22
CA GLY A 39 0.35 19.21 -16.88
C GLY A 39 -1.05 18.59 -16.75
N SER A 40 -1.73 18.29 -17.85
CA SER A 40 -2.89 17.39 -17.81
C SER A 40 -2.44 15.95 -17.52
N LYS A 41 -3.26 15.23 -16.73
CA LYS A 41 -3.09 13.79 -16.47
C LYS A 41 -2.86 13.06 -17.80
N ASP A 42 -1.78 12.30 -17.89
CA ASP A 42 -1.46 11.47 -19.06
C ASP A 42 -2.52 10.35 -19.19
N ARG A 43 -3.62 10.69 -19.86
CA ARG A 43 -4.78 9.82 -20.04
C ARG A 43 -4.41 8.54 -20.77
N LEU A 44 -3.37 8.57 -21.59
CA LEU A 44 -2.90 7.39 -22.30
C LEU A 44 -2.22 6.43 -21.33
N GLN A 45 -1.32 6.92 -20.47
CA GLN A 45 -0.77 6.11 -19.38
C GLN A 45 -1.85 5.53 -18.48
N GLU A 46 -2.84 6.33 -18.06
CA GLU A 46 -3.93 5.84 -17.22
C GLU A 46 -4.71 4.71 -17.90
N CYS A 47 -5.02 4.87 -19.19
CA CYS A 47 -5.68 3.83 -19.98
C CYS A 47 -4.82 2.56 -20.08
N LEU A 48 -3.55 2.70 -20.44
CA LEU A 48 -2.61 1.58 -20.58
C LEU A 48 -2.42 0.84 -19.25
N GLY A 49 -2.36 1.55 -18.12
CA GLY A 49 -2.25 0.96 -16.78
C GLY A 49 -3.45 0.08 -16.45
N GLY A 50 -4.67 0.56 -16.68
CA GLY A 50 -5.89 -0.23 -16.48
C GLY A 50 -5.95 -1.47 -17.38
N TRP A 51 -5.52 -1.35 -18.64
CA TRP A 51 -5.46 -2.49 -19.56
C TRP A 51 -4.40 -3.51 -19.17
N ALA A 52 -3.21 -3.06 -18.75
CA ALA A 52 -2.18 -3.96 -18.24
C ALA A 52 -2.68 -4.77 -17.04
N ALA A 53 -3.44 -4.14 -16.13
CA ALA A 53 -4.09 -4.81 -15.01
C ALA A 53 -5.12 -5.85 -15.45
N GLN A 54 -6.00 -5.50 -16.41
CA GLN A 54 -6.99 -6.44 -16.93
C GLN A 54 -6.34 -7.64 -17.66
N LEU A 55 -5.29 -7.41 -18.44
CA LEU A 55 -4.59 -8.44 -19.18
C LEU A 55 -3.77 -9.35 -18.26
N GLN A 56 -3.02 -8.79 -17.31
CA GLN A 56 -2.22 -9.57 -16.37
C GLN A 56 -3.09 -10.27 -15.33
N ALA A 57 -3.81 -9.52 -14.49
CA ALA A 57 -4.54 -10.11 -13.39
C ALA A 57 -5.79 -10.83 -13.91
N GLY A 58 -6.54 -10.20 -14.80
CA GLY A 58 -7.83 -10.70 -15.27
C GLY A 58 -7.75 -11.83 -16.30
N GLN A 59 -6.65 -11.96 -17.06
CA GLN A 59 -6.55 -12.88 -18.20
C GLN A 59 -5.25 -13.68 -18.28
N ASP A 60 -4.32 -13.51 -17.33
CA ASP A 60 -3.04 -14.23 -17.28
C ASP A 60 -2.17 -14.04 -18.54
N ARG A 61 -2.19 -12.82 -19.10
CA ARG A 61 -1.44 -12.48 -20.31
C ARG A 61 -0.08 -11.90 -19.92
N SER A 62 0.99 -12.47 -20.48
CA SER A 62 2.38 -12.11 -20.16
C SER A 62 2.75 -10.66 -20.52
N MET A 63 2.11 -10.07 -21.53
CA MET A 63 2.36 -8.68 -21.93
C MET A 63 2.13 -7.70 -20.78
N GLY A 64 1.03 -7.86 -20.04
CA GLY A 64 0.74 -6.98 -18.90
C GLY A 64 1.81 -7.08 -17.83
N ARG A 65 2.34 -8.29 -17.57
CA ARG A 65 3.45 -8.50 -16.64
C ARG A 65 4.74 -7.81 -17.10
N ALA A 66 5.12 -8.00 -18.37
CA ALA A 66 6.31 -7.38 -18.92
C ALA A 66 6.26 -5.83 -18.86
N TRP A 67 5.08 -5.25 -19.07
CA TRP A 67 4.89 -3.80 -18.96
C TRP A 67 5.02 -3.30 -17.53
N ILE A 68 4.49 -4.02 -16.54
CA ILE A 68 4.67 -3.66 -15.13
C ILE A 68 6.17 -3.65 -14.78
N GLU A 69 6.92 -4.66 -15.22
CA GLU A 69 8.36 -4.76 -14.95
C GLU A 69 9.14 -3.60 -15.59
N GLU A 70 8.81 -3.25 -16.84
CA GLU A 70 9.37 -2.08 -17.53
C GLU A 70 9.02 -0.77 -16.82
N TRP A 71 7.74 -0.55 -16.51
CA TRP A 71 7.27 0.70 -15.92
C TRP A 71 7.78 0.89 -14.49
N ALA A 72 7.82 -0.18 -13.71
CA ALA A 72 8.29 -0.13 -12.32
C ALA A 72 9.79 0.19 -12.22
N ALA A 73 10.57 -0.02 -13.29
CA ALA A 73 11.97 0.39 -13.35
C ALA A 73 12.17 1.91 -13.48
N ASP A 74 11.15 2.66 -13.92
CA ASP A 74 11.19 4.12 -14.02
C ASP A 74 9.84 4.75 -13.57
N PRO A 75 9.55 4.78 -12.26
CA PRO A 75 8.33 5.37 -11.72
C PRO A 75 8.17 6.85 -12.08
N GLN A 76 9.27 7.59 -12.27
CA GLN A 76 9.22 9.01 -12.64
C GLN A 76 8.58 9.20 -14.02
N ARG A 77 8.88 8.30 -14.97
CA ARG A 77 8.28 8.35 -16.31
C ARG A 77 6.89 7.74 -16.37
N PHE A 78 6.65 6.65 -15.65
CA PHE A 78 5.45 5.82 -15.79
C PHE A 78 4.48 5.89 -14.60
N GLN A 79 4.57 6.93 -13.78
CA GLN A 79 3.74 7.11 -12.59
C GLN A 79 2.24 6.96 -12.89
N GLY A 80 1.75 7.54 -13.98
CA GLY A 80 0.34 7.47 -14.37
C GLY A 80 -0.13 6.04 -14.65
N ALA A 81 0.70 5.26 -15.35
CA ALA A 81 0.38 3.88 -15.70
C ALA A 81 0.41 2.97 -14.46
N LEU A 82 1.42 3.11 -13.60
CA LEU A 82 1.55 2.36 -12.34
C LEU A 82 0.38 2.65 -11.38
N ASN A 83 0.00 3.92 -11.25
CA ASN A 83 -1.11 4.31 -10.40
C ASN A 83 -2.44 3.78 -10.94
N ALA A 84 -2.67 3.89 -12.25
CA ALA A 84 -3.90 3.37 -12.86
C ALA A 84 -4.00 1.84 -12.78
N TYR A 85 -2.88 1.14 -12.97
CA TYR A 85 -2.79 -0.31 -12.76
C TYR A 85 -3.27 -0.71 -11.37
N SER A 86 -2.68 -0.13 -10.32
CA SER A 86 -3.05 -0.44 -8.93
C SER A 86 -4.49 -0.04 -8.62
N SER A 87 -4.95 1.12 -9.13
CA SER A 87 -6.33 1.60 -8.93
C SER A 87 -7.36 0.66 -9.54
N PHE A 88 -7.09 0.14 -10.73
CA PHE A 88 -7.96 -0.79 -11.44
C PHE A 88 -8.14 -2.10 -10.64
N LEU A 89 -7.10 -2.53 -9.92
CA LEU A 89 -7.10 -3.76 -9.13
C LEU A 89 -7.65 -3.59 -7.71
N ARG A 90 -8.07 -2.40 -7.28
CA ARG A 90 -8.54 -2.16 -5.90
C ARG A 90 -9.56 -3.20 -5.45
N GLY A 91 -10.63 -3.40 -6.20
CA GLY A 91 -11.64 -4.40 -5.87
C GLY A 91 -11.13 -5.83 -6.02
N THR A 92 -10.25 -6.06 -7.02
CA THR A 92 -9.65 -7.37 -7.29
C THR A 92 -8.85 -7.89 -6.10
N PHE A 93 -8.13 -7.03 -5.35
CA PHE A 93 -7.36 -7.46 -4.18
C PHE A 93 -8.19 -8.19 -3.11
N PHE A 94 -9.49 -7.90 -3.03
CA PHE A 94 -10.36 -8.39 -1.96
C PHE A 94 -11.38 -9.44 -2.41
N ARG A 95 -11.49 -9.75 -3.71
CA ARG A 95 -12.53 -10.67 -4.22
C ARG A 95 -12.49 -12.05 -3.59
N ARG A 96 -11.30 -12.57 -3.27
CA ARG A 96 -11.12 -13.87 -2.59
C ARG A 96 -11.75 -13.96 -1.19
N TYR A 97 -12.21 -12.85 -0.63
CA TYR A 97 -12.86 -12.78 0.68
C TYR A 97 -14.39 -12.65 0.58
N ALA A 98 -14.94 -12.50 -0.63
CA ALA A 98 -16.38 -12.57 -0.84
C ALA A 98 -16.92 -13.97 -0.47
N ALA A 99 -18.17 -14.03 0.00
CA ALA A 99 -18.79 -15.29 0.44
C ALA A 99 -18.95 -16.30 -0.71
N ASP A 100 -19.11 -15.80 -1.93
CA ASP A 100 -19.30 -16.53 -3.18
C ASP A 100 -18.03 -16.61 -4.03
N ALA A 101 -16.85 -16.31 -3.46
CA ALA A 101 -15.59 -16.25 -4.21
C ALA A 101 -15.24 -17.59 -4.89
N GLU A 102 -15.08 -17.56 -6.21
CA GLU A 102 -14.75 -18.73 -7.01
C GLU A 102 -13.22 -18.95 -7.11
N GLN A 103 -12.80 -20.11 -7.62
CA GLN A 103 -11.39 -20.39 -7.88
C GLN A 103 -10.76 -19.37 -8.84
N GLY A 104 -11.55 -18.86 -9.81
CA GLY A 104 -11.11 -17.81 -10.73
C GLY A 104 -10.78 -16.49 -10.02
N ASP A 105 -11.56 -16.11 -8.99
CA ASP A 105 -11.27 -14.91 -8.20
C ASP A 105 -9.97 -15.06 -7.41
N ARG A 106 -9.72 -16.23 -6.83
CA ARG A 106 -8.48 -16.50 -6.09
C ARG A 106 -7.25 -16.34 -6.98
N ALA A 107 -7.26 -16.98 -8.15
CA ALA A 107 -6.17 -16.89 -9.13
C ALA A 107 -5.96 -15.45 -9.63
N MET A 108 -7.06 -14.71 -9.86
CA MET A 108 -6.97 -13.30 -10.24
C MET A 108 -6.40 -12.43 -9.11
N CYS A 109 -6.76 -12.68 -7.86
CA CYS A 109 -6.15 -12.03 -6.70
C CYS A 109 -4.64 -12.33 -6.59
N GLU A 110 -4.22 -13.58 -6.81
CA GLU A 110 -2.78 -13.97 -6.76
C GLU A 110 -1.97 -13.18 -7.79
N ARG A 111 -2.44 -13.14 -9.05
CA ARG A 111 -1.79 -12.34 -10.08
C ARG A 111 -1.80 -10.85 -9.77
N ALA A 112 -2.90 -10.32 -9.22
CA ALA A 112 -2.96 -8.93 -8.79
C ALA A 112 -1.93 -8.63 -7.69
N GLN A 113 -1.77 -9.52 -6.70
CA GLN A 113 -0.74 -9.42 -5.68
C GLN A 113 0.66 -9.44 -6.27
N ASP A 114 0.93 -10.34 -7.23
CA ASP A 114 2.24 -10.42 -7.88
C ASP A 114 2.59 -9.15 -8.67
N GLY A 115 1.60 -8.55 -9.32
CA GLY A 115 1.77 -7.24 -9.96
C GLY A 115 2.07 -6.14 -8.95
N LEU A 116 1.34 -6.09 -7.84
CA LEU A 116 1.57 -5.10 -6.78
C LEU A 116 2.95 -5.27 -6.13
N LYS A 117 3.39 -6.52 -5.88
CA LYS A 117 4.74 -6.82 -5.36
C LYS A 117 5.83 -6.35 -6.32
N ALA A 118 5.65 -6.54 -7.63
CA ALA A 118 6.63 -6.06 -8.63
C ALA A 118 6.77 -4.54 -8.62
N ILE A 119 5.64 -3.82 -8.52
CA ILE A 119 5.63 -2.35 -8.41
C ILE A 119 6.33 -1.90 -7.13
N LEU A 120 5.92 -2.44 -5.98
CA LEU A 120 6.47 -2.07 -4.67
C LEU A 120 7.95 -2.39 -4.56
N GLY A 121 8.38 -3.59 -5.00
CA GLY A 121 9.77 -4.01 -4.93
C GLY A 121 10.71 -3.08 -5.69
N SER A 122 10.38 -2.74 -6.94
CA SER A 122 11.20 -1.80 -7.73
C SER A 122 11.15 -0.38 -7.17
N ALA A 123 9.97 0.11 -6.77
CA ALA A 123 9.83 1.45 -6.22
C ALA A 123 10.61 1.60 -4.89
N LEU A 124 10.57 0.62 -4.00
CA LEU A 124 11.33 0.63 -2.75
C LEU A 124 12.84 0.59 -2.99
N ALA A 125 13.30 -0.22 -3.96
CA ALA A 125 14.72 -0.26 -4.33
C ALA A 125 15.20 1.10 -4.86
N ILE A 126 14.37 1.78 -5.66
CA ILE A 126 14.66 3.14 -6.15
C ILE A 126 14.64 4.13 -4.99
N SER A 127 13.60 4.11 -4.14
CA SER A 127 13.50 4.99 -2.97
C SER A 127 14.74 4.89 -2.08
N ALA A 128 15.13 3.67 -1.67
CA ALA A 128 16.29 3.45 -0.82
C ALA A 128 17.61 3.93 -1.46
N LYS A 129 17.79 3.66 -2.76
CA LYS A 129 18.97 4.12 -3.52
C LYS A 129 19.04 5.65 -3.57
N GLU A 130 17.96 6.29 -3.96
CA GLU A 130 17.93 7.75 -4.15
C GLU A 130 17.98 8.49 -2.81
N HIS A 131 17.40 7.93 -1.74
CA HIS A 131 17.54 8.41 -0.37
C HIS A 131 19.01 8.46 0.08
N THR A 132 19.78 7.41 -0.24
CA THR A 132 21.23 7.39 0.04
C THR A 132 21.96 8.53 -0.67
N VAL A 133 21.58 8.84 -1.91
CA VAL A 133 22.15 9.99 -2.66
C VAL A 133 21.79 11.31 -2.00
N LEU A 134 20.54 11.48 -1.56
CA LEU A 134 20.06 12.69 -0.89
C LEU A 134 20.84 13.01 0.39
N LEU A 135 21.16 11.98 1.18
CA LEU A 135 21.94 12.12 2.43
C LEU A 135 23.46 12.22 2.22
N SER A 136 23.96 11.87 1.03
CA SER A 136 25.40 11.90 0.72
C SER A 136 25.96 13.31 0.49
N THR A 137 27.26 13.41 0.18
CA THR A 137 27.93 14.65 -0.24
C THR A 137 27.81 14.93 -1.74
N ALA A 138 26.83 14.33 -2.42
CA ALA A 138 26.56 14.55 -3.85
C ALA A 138 26.29 16.03 -4.18
N THR A 139 26.50 16.40 -5.44
CA THR A 139 26.26 17.75 -5.95
C THR A 139 24.78 18.13 -5.87
N HIS A 140 24.50 19.44 -5.92
CA HIS A 140 23.12 19.93 -5.91
C HIS A 140 22.26 19.33 -7.04
N GLU A 141 22.82 19.20 -8.25
CA GLU A 141 22.08 18.65 -9.40
C GLU A 141 21.82 17.15 -9.25
N GLU A 142 22.78 16.39 -8.73
CA GLU A 142 22.58 14.97 -8.41
C GLU A 142 21.49 14.78 -7.35
N LYS A 143 21.52 15.58 -6.28
CA LYS A 143 20.48 15.55 -5.23
C LYS A 143 19.12 15.96 -5.78
N LYS A 144 19.06 16.95 -6.66
CA LYS A 144 17.81 17.38 -7.30
C LYS A 144 17.21 16.27 -8.17
N ALA A 145 18.03 15.60 -8.97
CA ALA A 145 17.60 14.46 -9.79
C ALA A 145 17.18 13.26 -8.93
N ALA A 146 17.96 12.94 -7.89
CA ALA A 146 17.63 11.89 -6.93
C ALA A 146 16.31 12.18 -6.22
N GLY A 147 16.10 13.42 -5.77
CA GLY A 147 14.85 13.85 -5.13
C GLY A 147 13.63 13.70 -6.04
N ALA A 148 13.77 13.92 -7.34
CA ALA A 148 12.66 13.70 -8.29
C ALA A 148 12.30 12.21 -8.40
N ARG A 149 13.30 11.33 -8.51
CA ARG A 149 13.09 9.87 -8.59
C ARG A 149 12.57 9.29 -7.28
N TYR A 150 13.12 9.74 -6.15
CA TYR A 150 12.68 9.38 -4.80
C TYR A 150 11.18 9.70 -4.63
N ARG A 151 10.78 10.95 -4.88
CA ARG A 151 9.37 11.37 -4.76
C ARG A 151 8.44 10.58 -5.67
N ALA A 152 8.85 10.29 -6.91
CA ALA A 152 8.03 9.50 -7.82
C ALA A 152 7.86 8.05 -7.33
N ALA A 153 8.94 7.44 -6.82
CA ALA A 153 8.90 6.08 -6.27
C ALA A 153 7.99 6.01 -5.03
N GLU A 154 8.19 6.90 -4.06
CA GLU A 154 7.36 6.97 -2.86
C GLU A 154 5.90 7.32 -3.17
N HIS A 155 5.63 8.17 -4.18
CA HIS A 155 4.27 8.42 -4.63
C HIS A 155 3.58 7.14 -5.13
N VAL A 156 4.27 6.30 -5.90
CA VAL A 156 3.70 5.03 -6.38
C VAL A 156 3.46 4.07 -5.21
N ILE A 157 4.37 4.01 -4.24
CA ILE A 157 4.21 3.19 -3.02
C ILE A 157 2.99 3.66 -2.22
N HIS A 158 2.90 4.97 -1.95
CA HIS A 158 1.78 5.57 -1.25
C HIS A 158 0.44 5.31 -1.97
N HIS A 159 0.45 5.45 -3.30
CA HIS A 159 -0.74 5.19 -4.11
C HIS A 159 -1.17 3.72 -4.04
N ALA A 160 -0.23 2.78 -4.08
CA ALA A 160 -0.49 1.35 -3.88
C ALA A 160 -1.07 1.05 -2.49
N MET A 161 -0.49 1.64 -1.43
CA MET A 161 -0.98 1.51 -0.05
C MET A 161 -2.42 2.03 0.08
N ASN A 162 -2.74 3.16 -0.54
CA ASN A 162 -4.11 3.69 -0.58
C ASN A 162 -5.11 2.70 -1.22
N GLN A 163 -4.70 1.90 -2.22
CA GLN A 163 -5.62 0.92 -2.81
C GLN A 163 -5.97 -0.19 -1.82
N LEU A 164 -5.02 -0.62 -1.00
CA LEU A 164 -5.30 -1.59 0.06
C LEU A 164 -6.14 -0.97 1.17
N TYR A 165 -5.79 0.24 1.62
CA TYR A 165 -6.53 0.96 2.67
C TYR A 165 -8.01 1.16 2.30
N PHE A 166 -8.28 1.77 1.14
CA PHE A 166 -9.65 2.02 0.71
C PHE A 166 -10.37 0.73 0.28
N GLY A 167 -9.66 -0.24 -0.29
CA GLY A 167 -10.24 -1.51 -0.70
C GLY A 167 -10.60 -2.44 0.47
N ALA A 168 -9.90 -2.34 1.60
CA ALA A 168 -10.18 -3.12 2.81
C ALA A 168 -11.49 -2.71 3.50
N GLY A 169 -11.99 -1.50 3.21
CA GLY A 169 -13.16 -0.93 3.86
C GLY A 169 -12.84 -0.15 5.14
N ALA A 170 -11.57 0.17 5.43
CA ALA A 170 -11.14 0.81 6.68
C ALA A 170 -11.82 2.17 6.97
N ARG A 171 -12.39 2.82 5.95
CA ARG A 171 -13.09 4.12 6.03
C ARG A 171 -14.57 4.05 5.63
N ALA A 172 -15.11 2.86 5.35
CA ALA A 172 -16.51 2.72 4.99
C ALA A 172 -17.34 2.66 6.28
N GLU A 173 -17.92 3.79 6.69
CA GLU A 173 -18.73 3.90 7.91
C GLU A 173 -20.03 3.08 7.86
N ASP A 174 -20.49 2.62 6.69
CA ASP A 174 -21.79 1.95 6.53
C ASP A 174 -21.84 1.01 5.31
N ARG A 175 -21.35 -0.25 5.37
CA ARG A 175 -21.83 -1.35 4.49
C ARG A 175 -21.58 -2.74 5.12
N ASP A 176 -22.65 -3.39 5.58
CA ASP A 176 -22.66 -4.84 5.87
C ASP A 176 -22.45 -5.70 4.59
N ASP A 177 -22.70 -5.14 3.40
CA ASP A 177 -22.74 -5.89 2.12
C ASP A 177 -21.69 -5.43 1.07
N GLY A 178 -20.67 -4.67 1.46
CA GLY A 178 -19.62 -4.19 0.54
C GLY A 178 -18.48 -5.20 0.34
N PRO A 179 -17.82 -5.27 -0.84
CA PRO A 179 -16.58 -6.03 -0.99
C PRO A 179 -15.50 -5.41 -0.09
N GLY A 180 -14.98 -6.18 0.87
CA GLY A 180 -14.06 -5.70 1.91
C GLY A 180 -13.78 -6.78 2.97
N LEU A 181 -13.06 -6.41 4.02
CA LEU A 181 -12.72 -7.31 5.13
C LEU A 181 -13.72 -7.17 6.29
N ASN A 182 -14.92 -7.73 6.12
CA ASN A 182 -16.07 -7.36 6.94
C ASN A 182 -16.16 -8.12 8.28
N ASN A 183 -15.30 -9.13 8.50
CA ASN A 183 -15.29 -9.90 9.76
C ASN A 183 -13.87 -10.32 10.18
N PRO A 184 -13.65 -10.67 11.46
CA PRO A 184 -12.37 -11.13 12.00
C PRO A 184 -11.67 -12.20 11.14
N ASN A 185 -12.40 -13.21 10.67
CA ASN A 185 -11.81 -14.31 9.90
C ASN A 185 -11.25 -13.83 8.54
N THR A 186 -11.98 -12.96 7.83
CA THR A 186 -11.49 -12.36 6.57
C THR A 186 -10.29 -11.44 6.81
N LYS A 187 -10.27 -10.69 7.91
CA LYS A 187 -9.12 -9.85 8.32
C LYS A 187 -7.88 -10.70 8.61
N SER A 188 -8.04 -11.80 9.35
CA SER A 188 -6.97 -12.76 9.64
C SER A 188 -6.37 -13.37 8.38
N ARG A 189 -7.23 -13.84 7.47
CA ARG A 189 -6.81 -14.37 6.16
C ARG A 189 -6.08 -13.31 5.32
N PHE A 190 -6.56 -12.06 5.32
CA PHE A 190 -5.88 -10.97 4.63
C PHE A 190 -4.48 -10.71 5.19
N LEU A 191 -4.32 -10.68 6.51
CA LEU A 191 -3.02 -10.51 7.16
C LEU A 191 -2.03 -11.59 6.70
N THR A 192 -2.48 -12.84 6.55
CA THR A 192 -1.64 -13.94 6.04
C THR A 192 -1.35 -13.78 4.55
N ASP A 193 -2.38 -13.61 3.73
CA ASP A 193 -2.27 -13.53 2.26
C ASP A 193 -1.41 -12.35 1.80
N TYR A 194 -1.51 -11.21 2.50
CA TYR A 194 -0.83 -9.96 2.16
C TYR A 194 0.41 -9.68 3.01
N ALA A 195 0.83 -10.59 3.89
CA ALA A 195 1.97 -10.39 4.80
C ALA A 195 3.21 -9.83 4.08
N ALA A 196 3.59 -10.42 2.95
CA ALA A 196 4.74 -9.97 2.17
C ALA A 196 4.57 -8.56 1.57
N ILE A 197 3.35 -8.21 1.14
CA ILE A 197 3.05 -6.88 0.57
C ILE A 197 3.04 -5.83 1.67
N LEU A 198 2.40 -6.12 2.81
CA LEU A 198 2.40 -5.24 3.96
C LEU A 198 3.84 -5.02 4.47
N GLY A 199 4.65 -6.08 4.53
CA GLY A 199 6.07 -6.00 4.86
C GLY A 199 6.88 -5.12 3.90
N LEU A 200 6.56 -5.12 2.60
CA LEU A 200 7.16 -4.17 1.64
C LEU A 200 6.74 -2.73 1.95
N ILE A 201 5.45 -2.48 2.17
CA ILE A 201 4.94 -1.12 2.44
C ILE A 201 5.52 -0.55 3.74
N GLN A 202 5.76 -1.39 4.76
CA GLN A 202 6.43 -0.98 6.00
C GLN A 202 7.84 -0.40 5.79
N GLN A 203 8.46 -0.65 4.63
CA GLN A 203 9.78 -0.10 4.27
C GLN A 203 9.71 1.26 3.57
N SER A 204 8.50 1.80 3.35
CA SER A 204 8.33 3.16 2.81
C SER A 204 8.94 4.18 3.76
N ARG A 205 9.60 5.19 3.18
CA ARG A 205 10.22 6.28 3.93
C ARG A 205 9.32 7.51 4.06
N GLU A 206 8.09 7.45 3.56
CA GLU A 206 7.13 8.56 3.66
C GLU A 206 6.21 8.42 4.87
N PRO A 207 6.19 9.41 5.78
CA PRO A 207 5.32 9.40 6.95
C PRO A 207 3.83 9.22 6.61
N ALA A 208 3.36 9.81 5.50
CA ALA A 208 1.97 9.66 5.06
C ALA A 208 1.61 8.20 4.71
N THR A 209 2.54 7.44 4.12
CA THR A 209 2.35 6.02 3.82
C THR A 209 2.30 5.19 5.08
N LEU A 210 3.23 5.42 6.01
CA LEU A 210 3.27 4.73 7.31
C LEU A 210 2.02 5.02 8.13
N HIS A 211 1.51 6.26 8.10
CA HIS A 211 0.25 6.62 8.74
C HIS A 211 -0.94 5.84 8.18
N CYS A 212 -1.12 5.80 6.85
CA CYS A 212 -2.18 4.99 6.24
C CYS A 212 -2.06 3.51 6.58
N LEU A 213 -0.83 2.99 6.74
CA LEU A 213 -0.60 1.62 7.16
C LEU A 213 -0.97 1.39 8.63
N ILE A 214 -0.70 2.32 9.53
CA ILE A 214 -1.17 2.25 10.93
C ILE A 214 -2.69 2.20 10.99
N GLU A 215 -3.38 3.06 10.23
CA GLU A 215 -4.84 3.05 10.21
C GLU A 215 -5.40 1.73 9.63
N LEU A 216 -4.76 1.19 8.58
CA LEU A 216 -5.13 -0.13 8.06
C LEU A 216 -4.90 -1.22 9.12
N TYR A 217 -3.77 -1.21 9.81
CA TYR A 217 -3.49 -2.15 10.89
C TYR A 217 -4.51 -2.02 12.03
N GLU A 218 -4.86 -0.80 12.44
CA GLU A 218 -5.90 -0.56 13.44
C GLU A 218 -7.23 -1.23 13.02
N TYR A 219 -7.60 -1.10 11.75
CA TYR A 219 -8.79 -1.77 11.22
C TYR A 219 -8.68 -3.31 11.24
N LEU A 220 -7.48 -3.85 11.05
CA LEU A 220 -7.19 -5.29 10.99
C LEU A 220 -7.03 -5.96 12.37
N ILE A 221 -6.90 -5.20 13.47
CA ILE A 221 -6.74 -5.73 14.84
C ILE A 221 -7.66 -6.92 15.14
N PRO A 222 -8.98 -6.88 14.86
CA PRO A 222 -9.87 -7.99 15.22
C PRO A 222 -9.53 -9.33 14.55
N GLY A 223 -8.77 -9.33 13.44
CA GLY A 223 -8.38 -10.55 12.74
C GLY A 223 -7.21 -11.29 13.38
N ASP A 224 -6.24 -10.55 13.90
CA ASP A 224 -5.11 -11.10 14.65
C ASP A 224 -4.46 -9.98 15.48
N PRO A 225 -4.92 -9.76 16.72
CA PRO A 225 -4.41 -8.68 17.56
C PRO A 225 -2.91 -8.82 17.86
N GLU A 226 -2.39 -10.03 17.95
CA GLU A 226 -0.97 -10.25 18.27
C GLU A 226 -0.07 -9.89 17.09
N ALA A 227 -0.37 -10.44 15.91
CA ALA A 227 0.41 -10.19 14.71
C ALA A 227 0.37 -8.70 14.29
N VAL A 228 -0.81 -8.07 14.42
CA VAL A 228 -0.98 -6.65 14.11
C VAL A 228 -0.17 -5.78 15.08
N PHE A 229 -0.21 -6.07 16.39
CA PHE A 229 0.58 -5.32 17.36
C PHE A 229 2.09 -5.44 17.07
N THR A 230 2.55 -6.64 16.75
CA THR A 230 3.95 -6.87 16.37
C THR A 230 4.35 -6.13 15.10
N ALA A 231 3.48 -6.08 14.09
CA ALA A 231 3.73 -5.34 12.86
C ALA A 231 3.81 -3.82 13.09
N ILE A 232 2.90 -3.26 13.92
CA ILE A 232 2.92 -1.85 14.30
C ILE A 232 4.20 -1.52 15.06
N HIS A 233 4.59 -2.33 16.05
CA HIS A 233 5.83 -2.15 16.79
C HIS A 233 7.04 -2.11 15.86
N ALA A 234 7.24 -3.14 15.04
CA ALA A 234 8.39 -3.24 14.15
C ALA A 234 8.50 -2.06 13.16
N MET A 235 7.35 -1.55 12.71
CA MET A 235 7.31 -0.39 11.81
C MET A 235 7.64 0.92 12.55
N LEU A 236 7.10 1.13 13.75
CA LEU A 236 7.32 2.34 14.54
C LEU A 236 8.76 2.43 15.05
N THR A 237 9.35 1.33 15.51
CA THR A 237 10.72 1.30 16.05
C THR A 237 11.79 1.08 14.97
N GLY A 238 11.39 0.72 13.75
CA GLY A 238 12.24 0.63 12.57
C GLY A 238 12.21 1.91 11.73
N VAL A 239 11.84 1.79 10.45
CA VAL A 239 11.83 2.89 9.47
C VAL A 239 11.01 4.11 9.95
N GLY A 240 9.93 3.89 10.69
CA GLY A 240 9.16 5.00 11.28
C GLY A 240 10.00 5.88 12.20
N ALA A 241 10.83 5.30 13.06
CA ALA A 241 11.73 6.06 13.93
C ALA A 241 12.87 6.73 13.15
N GLU A 242 13.43 6.03 12.15
CA GLU A 242 14.49 6.56 11.26
C GLU A 242 14.04 7.81 10.51
N GLU A 243 12.81 7.81 10.00
CA GLU A 243 12.23 8.89 9.20
C GLU A 243 11.49 9.93 10.05
N GLY A 244 11.51 9.78 11.39
CA GLY A 244 10.95 10.77 12.31
C GLY A 244 9.42 10.78 12.40
N TYR A 245 8.75 9.66 12.13
CA TYR A 245 7.30 9.53 12.24
C TYR A 245 6.73 9.98 13.60
N GLN A 246 7.50 9.79 14.68
CA GLN A 246 7.15 10.22 16.03
C GLN A 246 6.99 11.75 16.17
N TYR A 247 7.58 12.53 15.26
CA TYR A 247 7.43 13.99 15.22
C TYR A 247 6.18 14.45 14.46
N GLU A 248 5.47 13.54 13.79
CA GLU A 248 4.26 13.87 13.03
C GLU A 248 3.03 13.98 13.94
N ASP A 249 2.29 15.08 13.83
CA ASP A 249 1.08 15.33 14.63
C ASP A 249 0.02 14.24 14.44
N LEU A 250 -0.19 13.82 13.18
CA LEU A 250 -1.09 12.73 12.84
C LEU A 250 -0.61 11.38 13.40
N GLY A 251 0.71 11.21 13.49
CA GLY A 251 1.33 9.98 13.99
C GLY A 251 0.98 9.70 15.43
N ASN A 252 1.11 10.68 16.32
CA ASN A 252 0.74 10.49 17.72
C ASN A 252 -0.75 10.18 17.89
N SER A 253 -1.64 10.91 17.20
CA SER A 253 -3.07 10.68 17.33
C SER A 253 -3.47 9.24 16.96
N ALA A 254 -2.88 8.70 15.90
CA ALA A 254 -3.12 7.32 15.46
C ALA A 254 -2.53 6.30 16.44
N VAL A 255 -1.29 6.48 16.90
CA VAL A 255 -0.64 5.54 17.82
C VAL A 255 -1.33 5.51 19.17
N VAL A 256 -1.71 6.66 19.74
CA VAL A 256 -2.45 6.72 21.00
C VAL A 256 -3.81 6.04 20.87
N LYS A 257 -4.52 6.25 19.76
CA LYS A 257 -5.80 5.57 19.49
C LYS A 257 -5.64 4.06 19.45
N VAL A 258 -4.64 3.56 18.73
CA VAL A 258 -4.27 2.14 18.66
C VAL A 258 -3.98 1.58 20.05
N VAL A 259 -3.10 2.22 20.82
CA VAL A 259 -2.71 1.75 22.16
C VAL A 259 -3.91 1.71 23.10
N LYS A 260 -4.73 2.76 23.13
CA LYS A 260 -5.95 2.81 23.94
C LYS A 260 -6.91 1.66 23.58
N ARG A 261 -7.06 1.37 22.28
CA ARG A 261 -7.87 0.25 21.81
C ARG A 261 -7.33 -1.10 22.26
N TYR A 262 -6.01 -1.32 22.19
CA TYR A 262 -5.41 -2.56 22.70
C TYR A 262 -5.62 -2.73 24.21
N ILE A 263 -5.47 -1.65 24.98
CA ILE A 263 -5.72 -1.66 26.43
C ILE A 263 -7.18 -1.96 26.75
N ALA A 264 -8.12 -1.45 25.96
CA ALA A 264 -9.55 -1.63 26.19
C ALA A 264 -10.04 -3.03 25.77
N ASP A 265 -9.71 -3.46 24.54
CA ASP A 265 -10.38 -4.60 23.90
C ASP A 265 -9.49 -5.85 23.83
N HIS A 266 -8.18 -5.70 23.94
CA HIS A 266 -7.21 -6.78 23.67
C HIS A 266 -6.12 -6.89 24.74
N ARG A 267 -6.37 -6.39 25.96
CA ARG A 267 -5.36 -6.27 27.01
C ARG A 267 -4.60 -7.56 27.32
N GLY A 268 -5.27 -8.72 27.17
CA GLY A 268 -4.69 -10.04 27.40
C GLY A 268 -3.43 -10.32 26.60
N ILE A 269 -3.23 -9.66 25.44
CA ILE A 269 -1.99 -9.82 24.66
C ILE A 269 -0.74 -9.38 25.44
N PHE A 270 -0.88 -8.52 26.45
CA PHE A 270 0.22 -8.00 27.26
C PHE A 270 0.51 -8.85 28.51
N GLU A 271 -0.16 -9.99 28.69
CA GLU A 271 0.28 -11.03 29.64
C GLU A 271 1.64 -11.61 29.23
N ASP A 272 1.90 -11.65 27.93
CA ASP A 272 3.21 -11.94 27.36
C ASP A 272 4.19 -10.78 27.64
N SER A 273 5.29 -11.11 28.31
CA SER A 273 6.30 -10.12 28.71
C SER A 273 7.01 -9.45 27.53
N LYS A 274 7.14 -10.13 26.38
CA LYS A 274 7.74 -9.54 25.17
C LYS A 274 6.82 -8.48 24.58
N ARG A 275 5.52 -8.77 24.45
CA ARG A 275 4.53 -7.79 23.96
C ARG A 275 4.37 -6.62 24.90
N ARG A 276 4.47 -6.85 26.20
CA ARG A 276 4.52 -5.77 27.20
C ARG A 276 5.74 -4.87 27.02
N ALA A 277 6.93 -5.45 26.77
CA ALA A 277 8.14 -4.68 26.50
C ALA A 277 8.02 -3.85 25.21
N MET A 278 7.43 -4.41 24.16
CA MET A 278 7.15 -3.70 22.90
C MET A 278 6.21 -2.50 23.10
N LEU A 279 5.19 -2.63 23.96
CA LEU A 279 4.32 -1.51 24.31
C LEU A 279 5.08 -0.39 25.03
N VAL A 280 5.94 -0.75 25.98
CA VAL A 280 6.79 0.22 26.69
C VAL A 280 7.71 0.95 25.71
N GLU A 281 8.33 0.23 24.77
CA GLU A 281 9.22 0.82 23.76
C GLU A 281 8.49 1.82 22.85
N ILE A 282 7.28 1.48 22.37
CA ILE A 282 6.45 2.43 21.60
C ILE A 282 6.14 3.67 22.43
N LEU A 283 5.70 3.51 23.68
CA LEU A 283 5.36 4.66 24.53
C LEU A 283 6.58 5.52 24.85
N GLN A 284 7.76 4.91 25.04
CA GLN A 284 9.02 5.63 25.25
C GLN A 284 9.38 6.46 24.02
N LEU A 285 9.37 5.87 22.82
CA LEU A 285 9.67 6.55 21.55
C LEU A 285 8.86 7.84 21.37
N PHE A 286 7.56 7.81 21.68
CA PHE A 286 6.71 9.00 21.59
C PHE A 286 6.85 9.93 22.80
N SER A 287 7.13 9.42 24.00
CA SER A 287 7.35 10.27 25.17
C SER A 287 8.63 11.12 25.06
N GLU A 288 9.69 10.59 24.43
CA GLU A 288 10.98 11.27 24.26
C GLU A 288 10.87 12.55 23.43
N VAL A 289 9.92 12.58 22.48
CA VAL A 289 9.67 13.75 21.63
C VAL A 289 8.58 14.67 22.21
N GLY A 290 8.16 14.43 23.46
CA GLY A 290 7.34 15.35 24.24
C GLY A 290 5.84 15.05 24.27
N TRP A 291 5.38 13.88 23.79
CA TRP A 291 3.96 13.55 23.80
C TRP A 291 3.46 13.18 25.20
N THR A 292 2.68 14.07 25.80
CA THR A 292 2.15 13.95 27.17
C THR A 292 1.21 12.77 27.36
N ASP A 293 0.40 12.44 26.36
CA ASP A 293 -0.50 11.26 26.39
C ASP A 293 0.28 9.95 26.45
N ALA A 294 1.39 9.84 25.71
CA ALA A 294 2.27 8.67 25.75
C ALA A 294 2.95 8.55 27.12
N LEU A 295 3.45 9.66 27.68
CA LEU A 295 4.04 9.71 29.02
C LEU A 295 3.04 9.30 30.10
N ARG A 296 1.79 9.77 30.00
CA ARG A 296 0.73 9.40 30.93
C ARG A 296 0.40 7.91 30.85
N LEU A 297 0.23 7.38 29.64
CA LEU A 297 -0.01 5.95 29.42
C LEU A 297 1.12 5.09 29.99
N LEU A 298 2.38 5.53 29.86
CA LEU A 298 3.54 4.84 30.40
C LEU A 298 3.51 4.79 31.94
N TYR A 299 3.13 5.89 32.58
CA TYR A 299 2.98 5.98 34.04
C TYR A 299 1.84 5.10 34.57
N ASP A 300 0.70 5.12 33.88
CA ASP A 300 -0.50 4.38 34.29
C ASP A 300 -0.40 2.88 33.95
N LEU A 301 0.57 2.47 33.11
CA LEU A 301 0.71 1.13 32.58
C LEU A 301 0.74 0.01 33.64
N PRO A 302 1.46 0.12 34.77
CA PRO A 302 1.46 -0.91 35.80
C PRO A 302 0.09 -1.16 36.42
N ASP A 303 -0.72 -0.11 36.57
CA ASP A 303 -2.08 -0.21 37.11
C ASP A 303 -3.06 -0.71 36.04
N ILE A 304 -2.88 -0.25 34.80
CA ILE A 304 -3.68 -0.66 33.64
C ILE A 304 -3.47 -2.14 33.29
N LEU A 305 -2.28 -2.70 33.53
CA LEU A 305 -1.93 -4.08 33.18
C LEU A 305 -2.00 -5.07 34.36
N ARG A 306 -2.44 -4.64 35.56
CA ARG A 306 -2.64 -5.50 36.75
C ARG A 306 -3.87 -6.38 36.73
#